data_AF-A0A5N7MGU9-F1
#
_entry.id   AF-A0A5N7MGU9-F1
#
_cell.length_a   1.000
_cell.length_b   1.000
_cell.length_c   1.000
_cell.angle_alpha   90.00
_cell.angle_beta   90.00
_cell.angle_gamma   90.00
#
_symmetry.space_group_name_H-M   'P 1'
#
loop_
_entity.id
_entity.type
_entity.pdbx_description
1 polymer ?
#
loop_
_entity_poly.entity_id
_entity_poly.type
_entity_poly.pdbx_seq_one_letter_code
_entity_poly.pdbx_strand_id
1 'polypeptide(L)'
;MKGMKIIGRAGALALLIVATGASAQEGEAVKSLLGSIGILPKEKAPITYNERAPLVLPPKMDLPAPAAGGGAEARNGSWPKDPDVAARRKAAAEARTPYTSSELYKHSEGKPLSIEEMRAGRNPNNYSNGPQGPVGRQTDIGRMSPDELRAFAKDDKPELQGNGLDRRYLSDPPGTLLKAQGGGRLKASADPIPSGDPDSPSAYLRQQQSRQ
;
A
#
# COMPACT_ATOMS: atom_id res chain seq x y z
N MET A 1 22.34 37.86 70.03
CA MET A 1 21.10 37.43 70.70
C MET A 1 19.91 38.11 70.05
N LYS A 2 18.80 37.36 69.94
CA LYS A 2 17.43 37.80 69.59
C LYS A 2 17.26 38.21 68.12
N GLY A 3 16.40 37.58 67.34
CA GLY A 3 15.34 36.64 67.67
C GLY A 3 14.21 36.87 66.67
N MET A 4 13.99 35.85 65.85
CA MET A 4 12.89 35.73 64.90
C MET A 4 11.53 35.91 65.60
N LYS A 5 10.60 36.63 64.97
CA LYS A 5 9.15 36.46 65.19
C LYS A 5 8.40 36.53 63.87
N ILE A 6 7.85 35.38 63.50
CA ILE A 6 6.79 35.17 62.50
C ILE A 6 5.46 35.41 63.23
N ILE A 7 4.49 36.08 62.59
CA ILE A 7 3.01 35.99 62.66
C ILE A 7 2.53 37.12 61.70
N GLY A 8 1.57 37.00 60.79
CA GLY A 8 0.55 35.99 60.54
C GLY A 8 -0.23 36.38 59.27
N ARG A 9 -1.13 35.48 58.87
CA ARG A 9 -1.96 35.52 57.65
C ARG A 9 -3.12 36.52 57.74
N ALA A 10 -3.65 36.85 56.54
CA ALA A 10 -4.98 37.43 56.20
C ALA A 10 -4.79 38.76 55.45
N GLY A 11 -5.47 39.08 54.35
CA GLY A 11 -6.61 38.48 53.67
C GLY A 11 -6.87 39.32 52.42
N ALA A 12 -7.57 38.74 51.45
CA ALA A 12 -7.96 39.40 50.21
C ALA A 12 -8.68 40.73 50.44
N LEU A 13 -8.37 41.76 49.64
CA LEU A 13 -9.27 42.89 49.44
C LEU A 13 -9.10 43.54 48.06
N ALA A 14 -10.07 43.22 47.20
CA ALA A 14 -10.74 44.08 46.23
C ALA A 14 -9.91 44.95 45.25
N LEU A 15 -9.89 44.50 43.99
CA LEU A 15 -9.86 45.35 42.80
C LEU A 15 -11.08 46.28 42.82
N LEU A 16 -10.86 47.55 43.07
CA LEU A 16 -11.86 48.61 42.97
C LEU A 16 -11.41 49.59 41.89
N ILE A 17 -11.82 49.32 40.64
CA ILE A 17 -11.63 50.24 39.51
C ILE A 17 -12.71 51.32 39.66
N VAL A 18 -12.31 52.48 40.18
CA VAL A 18 -13.16 53.68 40.17
C VAL A 18 -13.02 54.35 38.81
N ALA A 19 -14.13 54.44 38.09
CA ALA A 19 -14.21 55.19 36.84
C ALA A 19 -14.43 56.67 37.18
N THR A 20 -13.39 57.49 37.06
CA THR A 20 -13.50 58.95 37.16
C THR A 20 -12.65 59.63 36.10
N GLY A 21 -13.31 60.45 35.28
CA GLY A 21 -12.70 61.59 34.58
C GLY A 21 -11.98 61.26 33.28
N ALA A 22 -12.64 61.54 32.15
CA ALA A 22 -11.98 61.62 30.85
C ALA A 22 -11.02 62.82 30.84
N SER A 23 -9.75 62.58 31.18
CA SER A 23 -8.67 63.47 30.76
C SER A 23 -8.26 63.06 29.34
N ALA A 24 -8.30 64.00 28.40
CA ALA A 24 -7.93 63.73 27.01
C ALA A 24 -6.46 63.26 26.86
N GLN A 25 -5.62 63.49 27.89
CA GLN A 25 -4.27 62.96 27.99
C GLN A 25 -4.22 61.47 28.41
N GLU A 26 -5.11 61.02 29.30
CA GLU A 26 -5.17 59.61 29.71
C GLU A 26 -5.69 58.71 28.59
N GLY A 27 -6.52 59.23 27.67
CA GLY A 27 -6.99 58.47 26.51
C GLY A 27 -5.84 57.92 25.65
N GLU A 28 -4.82 58.72 25.37
CA GLU A 28 -3.64 58.30 24.59
C GLU A 28 -2.69 57.41 25.40
N ALA A 29 -2.58 57.62 26.71
CA ALA A 29 -1.77 56.77 27.59
C ALA A 29 -2.39 55.38 27.76
N VAL A 30 -3.71 55.31 27.98
CA VAL A 30 -4.47 54.05 28.06
C VAL A 30 -4.47 53.36 26.70
N LYS A 31 -4.64 54.08 25.59
CA LYS A 31 -4.56 53.53 24.23
C LYS A 31 -3.16 52.99 23.90
N SER A 32 -2.09 53.66 24.36
CA SER A 32 -0.71 53.17 24.24
C SER A 32 -0.47 51.92 25.08
N LEU A 33 -0.99 51.87 26.31
CA LEU A 33 -0.88 50.71 27.19
C LEU A 33 -1.67 49.51 26.63
N LEU A 34 -2.92 49.71 26.22
CA LEU A 34 -3.75 48.67 25.62
C LEU A 34 -3.22 48.25 24.23
N GLY A 35 -2.59 49.16 23.50
CA GLY A 35 -1.84 48.85 22.28
C GLY A 35 -0.56 48.05 22.55
N SER A 36 0.11 48.29 23.68
CA SER A 36 1.31 47.55 24.08
C SER A 36 1.00 46.11 24.50
N ILE A 37 -0.14 45.89 25.16
CA ILE A 37 -0.60 44.56 25.60
C ILE A 37 -1.42 43.82 24.52
N GLY A 38 -1.62 44.46 23.35
CA GLY A 38 -2.23 43.85 22.16
C GLY A 38 -3.77 43.83 22.15
N ILE A 39 -4.43 44.54 23.07
CA ILE A 39 -5.90 44.65 23.13
C ILE A 39 -6.41 45.62 22.06
N LEU A 40 -5.69 46.73 21.83
CA LEU A 40 -5.99 47.66 20.72
C LEU A 40 -4.97 47.45 19.59
N PRO A 41 -5.40 47.45 18.32
CA PRO A 41 -4.47 47.49 17.20
C PRO A 41 -3.68 48.81 17.27
N LYS A 42 -2.35 48.72 17.36
CA LYS A 42 -1.47 49.90 17.32
C LYS A 42 -1.77 50.72 16.06
N GLU A 43 -1.91 52.04 16.19
CA GLU A 43 -2.01 52.94 15.03
C GLU A 43 -0.74 52.81 14.18
N LYS A 44 -0.89 52.22 13.00
CA LYS A 44 0.19 52.07 12.03
C LYS A 44 0.20 53.31 11.16
N ALA A 45 1.37 53.91 10.97
CA ALA A 45 1.53 54.99 10.01
C ALA A 45 0.99 54.56 8.64
N PRO A 46 0.29 55.43 7.90
CA PRO A 46 -0.27 55.09 6.60
C PRO A 46 0.86 54.66 5.66
N ILE A 47 0.81 53.41 5.21
CA ILE A 47 1.78 52.87 4.26
C ILE A 47 1.53 53.59 2.93
N THR A 48 2.49 54.40 2.50
CA THR A 48 2.44 55.04 1.18
C THR A 48 2.79 53.97 0.15
N TYR A 49 1.76 53.39 -0.46
CA TYR A 49 1.93 52.42 -1.55
C TYR A 49 2.31 53.15 -2.82
N ASN A 50 3.54 52.94 -3.28
CA ASN A 50 3.94 53.36 -4.62
C ASN A 50 3.66 52.22 -5.60
N GLU A 51 3.23 52.59 -6.80
CA GLU A 51 3.14 51.63 -7.89
C GLU A 51 4.51 50.99 -8.13
N ARG A 52 4.51 49.66 -8.28
CA ARG A 52 5.71 48.93 -8.69
C ARG A 52 5.92 49.21 -10.17
N ALA A 53 7.17 49.37 -10.58
CA ALA A 53 7.49 49.48 -12.00
C ALA A 53 6.85 48.32 -12.79
N PRO A 54 6.36 48.57 -14.02
CA PRO A 54 5.73 47.54 -14.83
C PRO A 54 6.70 46.38 -15.07
N LEU A 55 6.17 45.16 -15.12
CA LEU A 55 6.98 43.96 -15.36
C LEU A 55 7.55 44.01 -16.79
N VAL A 56 8.87 44.13 -16.90
CA VAL A 56 9.56 44.03 -18.19
C VAL A 56 9.62 42.57 -18.59
N LEU A 57 9.03 42.24 -19.73
CA LEU A 57 9.12 40.89 -20.28
C LEU A 57 10.54 40.64 -20.80
N PRO A 58 11.10 39.44 -20.58
CA PRO A 58 12.34 39.05 -21.21
C PRO A 58 12.18 39.00 -22.74
N PRO A 59 13.25 39.29 -23.51
CA PRO A 59 13.19 39.37 -24.98
C PRO A 59 12.86 38.03 -25.66
N LYS A 60 13.03 36.92 -24.94
CA LYS A 60 12.61 35.59 -25.37
C LYS A 60 11.83 34.94 -24.23
N MET A 61 10.63 34.47 -24.57
CA MET A 61 9.74 33.74 -23.65
C MET A 61 9.91 32.22 -23.77
N ASP A 62 10.87 31.75 -24.57
CA ASP A 62 11.18 30.34 -24.70
C ASP A 62 11.72 29.81 -23.37
N LEU A 63 10.98 28.86 -22.80
CA LEU A 63 11.48 28.10 -21.67
C LEU A 63 12.64 27.22 -22.14
N PRO A 64 13.67 27.01 -21.29
CA PRO A 64 14.68 26.00 -21.58
C PRO A 64 13.99 24.65 -21.79
N ALA A 65 14.50 23.86 -22.75
CA ALA A 65 13.96 22.54 -23.03
C ALA A 65 13.90 21.71 -21.72
N PRO A 66 12.85 20.90 -21.53
CA PRO A 66 12.75 20.04 -20.34
C PRO A 66 13.99 19.15 -20.28
N ALA A 67 14.56 19.01 -19.08
CA ALA A 67 15.73 18.17 -18.88
C ALA A 67 15.48 16.78 -19.48
N ALA A 68 16.43 16.29 -20.28
CA ALA A 68 16.35 14.96 -20.88
C ALA A 68 15.99 13.93 -19.79
N GLY A 69 15.01 13.08 -20.09
CA GLY A 69 14.30 12.24 -19.12
C GLY A 69 15.20 11.68 -18.00
N GLY A 70 14.80 11.98 -16.78
CA GLY A 70 15.58 11.70 -15.57
C GLY A 70 15.44 12.90 -14.64
N GLY A 71 14.37 12.93 -13.85
CA GLY A 71 14.11 14.00 -12.87
C GLY A 71 15.27 14.18 -11.87
N ALA A 72 15.09 15.03 -10.86
CA ALA A 72 16.09 15.25 -9.81
C ALA A 72 16.63 13.93 -9.20
N GLU A 73 15.81 12.89 -9.17
CA GLU A 73 16.13 11.52 -8.76
C GLU A 73 17.22 10.83 -9.61
N ALA A 74 17.29 11.11 -10.92
CA ALA A 74 18.31 10.51 -11.80
C ALA A 74 19.65 11.24 -11.70
N ARG A 75 19.63 12.52 -11.34
CA ARG A 75 20.82 13.37 -11.25
C ARG A 75 21.50 13.26 -9.89
N ASN A 76 20.74 12.92 -8.86
CA ASN A 76 21.22 12.85 -7.49
C ASN A 76 21.00 11.43 -6.93
N GLY A 77 22.06 10.60 -6.98
CA GLY A 77 22.02 9.21 -6.49
C GLY A 77 21.79 9.06 -4.98
N SER A 78 21.81 10.15 -4.21
CA SER A 78 21.53 10.16 -2.77
C SER A 78 20.03 10.24 -2.42
N TRP A 79 19.14 10.45 -3.40
CA TRP A 79 17.70 10.44 -3.13
C TRP A 79 17.18 9.01 -3.05
N PRO A 80 16.32 8.69 -2.06
CA PRO A 80 15.63 7.41 -2.01
C PRO A 80 14.85 7.18 -3.31
N LYS A 81 14.95 5.96 -3.83
CA LYS A 81 14.22 5.57 -5.04
C LYS A 81 12.81 5.14 -4.65
N ASP A 82 11.82 5.76 -5.27
CA ASP A 82 10.41 5.41 -5.05
C ASP A 82 10.17 3.93 -5.43
N PRO A 83 9.67 3.08 -4.50
CA PRO A 83 9.37 1.68 -4.77
C PRO A 83 8.35 1.51 -5.90
N ASP A 84 7.39 2.42 -6.05
CA ASP A 84 6.35 2.33 -7.08
C ASP A 84 6.94 2.59 -8.47
N VAL A 85 7.84 3.57 -8.58
CA VAL A 85 8.58 3.84 -9.83
C VAL A 85 9.50 2.66 -10.17
N ALA A 86 10.13 2.04 -9.17
CA ALA A 86 10.95 0.86 -9.36
C ALA A 86 10.12 -0.35 -9.83
N ALA A 87 8.97 -0.60 -9.20
CA ALA A 87 8.03 -1.65 -9.58
C ALA A 87 7.52 -1.44 -11.01
N ARG A 88 7.12 -0.21 -11.36
CA ARG A 88 6.67 0.14 -12.72
C ARG A 88 7.75 -0.08 -13.77
N ARG A 89 9.01 0.29 -13.47
CA ARG A 89 10.14 0.04 -14.39
C ARG A 89 10.42 -1.44 -14.55
N LYS A 90 10.34 -2.22 -13.47
CA LYS A 90 10.51 -3.67 -13.51
C LYS A 90 9.43 -4.32 -14.38
N ALA A 91 8.15 -3.97 -14.14
CA ALA A 91 7.03 -4.48 -14.93
C ALA A 91 7.15 -4.14 -16.42
N ALA A 92 7.58 -2.91 -16.75
CA ALA A 92 7.83 -2.51 -18.14
C ALA A 92 8.98 -3.29 -18.80
N ALA A 93 10.04 -3.58 -18.04
CA ALA A 93 11.15 -4.41 -18.52
C ALA A 93 10.72 -5.87 -18.71
N GLU A 94 9.95 -6.42 -17.78
CA GLU A 94 9.38 -7.77 -17.86
C GLU A 94 8.43 -7.90 -19.07
N ALA A 95 7.58 -6.91 -19.32
CA ALA A 95 6.67 -6.88 -20.47
C ALA A 95 7.40 -6.81 -21.82
N ARG A 96 8.59 -6.20 -21.87
CA ARG A 96 9.42 -6.14 -23.09
C ARG A 96 10.29 -7.39 -23.29
N THR A 97 10.46 -8.20 -22.24
CA THR A 97 11.32 -9.38 -22.29
C THR A 97 10.61 -10.50 -23.06
N PRO A 98 11.23 -11.10 -24.08
CA PRO A 98 10.62 -12.23 -24.79
C PRO A 98 10.45 -13.43 -23.86
N TYR A 99 9.44 -14.27 -24.10
CA TYR A 99 9.12 -15.41 -23.24
C TYR A 99 10.32 -16.31 -22.96
N THR A 100 11.17 -16.57 -23.97
CA THR A 100 12.39 -17.39 -23.87
C THR A 100 13.46 -16.83 -22.94
N SER A 101 13.41 -15.53 -22.63
CA SER A 101 14.34 -14.86 -21.71
C SER A 101 13.70 -14.51 -20.37
N SER A 102 12.41 -14.80 -20.19
CA SER A 102 11.71 -14.59 -18.94
C SER A 102 12.26 -15.48 -17.82
N GLU A 103 12.19 -15.00 -16.58
CA GLU A 103 12.58 -15.79 -15.41
C GLU A 103 11.76 -17.08 -15.32
N LEU A 104 10.45 -17.01 -15.60
CA LEU A 104 9.58 -18.18 -15.63
C LEU A 104 10.11 -19.27 -16.58
N TYR A 105 10.53 -18.89 -17.79
CA TYR A 105 11.10 -19.83 -18.75
C TYR A 105 12.44 -20.41 -18.28
N LYS A 106 13.30 -19.59 -17.66
CA LYS A 106 14.57 -20.06 -17.11
C LYS A 106 14.38 -21.11 -16.02
N HIS A 107 13.36 -20.93 -15.17
CA HIS A 107 13.01 -21.85 -14.08
C HIS A 107 12.03 -22.96 -14.49
N SER A 108 11.64 -23.03 -15.77
CA SER A 108 10.72 -24.07 -16.24
C SER A 108 11.47 -25.40 -16.44
N GLU A 109 10.91 -26.48 -15.87
CA GLU A 109 11.39 -27.87 -16.03
C GLU A 109 11.32 -28.34 -17.50
N GLY A 110 10.50 -27.68 -18.33
CA GLY A 110 10.36 -27.99 -19.75
C GLY A 110 11.37 -27.28 -20.65
N LYS A 111 12.33 -26.53 -20.11
CA LYS A 111 13.36 -25.85 -20.92
C LYS A 111 14.28 -26.89 -21.57
N PRO A 112 14.60 -26.76 -22.88
CA PRO A 112 15.58 -27.64 -23.50
C PRO A 112 16.94 -27.47 -22.82
N LEU A 113 17.54 -28.59 -22.42
CA LEU A 113 18.87 -28.62 -21.83
C LEU A 113 19.91 -28.17 -22.86
N SER A 114 20.86 -27.34 -22.42
CA SER A 114 22.02 -27.00 -23.25
C SER A 114 22.90 -28.23 -23.48
N ILE A 115 23.73 -28.21 -24.53
CA ILE A 115 24.71 -29.28 -24.82
C ILE A 115 25.62 -29.53 -23.61
N GLU A 116 25.98 -28.48 -22.89
CA GLU A 116 26.86 -28.56 -21.72
C GLU A 116 26.14 -29.22 -20.53
N GLU A 117 24.89 -28.85 -20.25
CA GLU A 117 24.07 -29.50 -19.20
C GLU A 117 23.82 -30.97 -19.52
N MET A 118 23.52 -31.30 -20.79
CA MET A 118 23.38 -32.69 -21.25
C MET A 118 24.67 -33.49 -21.09
N ARG A 119 25.84 -32.85 -21.29
CA ARG A 119 27.15 -33.49 -21.08
C ARG A 119 27.48 -33.63 -19.60
N ALA A 120 27.15 -32.63 -18.78
CA ALA A 120 27.39 -32.65 -17.33
C ALA A 120 26.54 -33.74 -16.63
N GLY A 121 25.30 -33.96 -17.07
CA GLY A 121 24.45 -35.04 -16.59
C GLY A 121 24.82 -36.43 -17.16
N ARG A 122 25.71 -36.51 -18.14
CA ARG A 122 26.12 -37.79 -18.75
C ARG A 122 27.18 -38.46 -17.87
N ASN A 123 26.79 -39.56 -17.21
CA ASN A 123 27.75 -40.41 -16.51
C ASN A 123 28.69 -41.09 -17.54
N PRO A 124 30.01 -40.82 -17.51
CA PRO A 124 30.97 -41.43 -18.45
C PRO A 124 31.05 -42.95 -18.34
N ASN A 125 30.64 -43.53 -17.20
CA ASN A 125 30.65 -44.97 -16.96
C ASN A 125 29.37 -45.69 -17.44
N ASN A 126 28.36 -44.95 -17.92
CA ASN A 126 27.11 -45.50 -18.46
C ASN A 126 27.06 -45.41 -20.00
N TYR A 127 28.20 -45.53 -20.67
CA TYR A 127 28.24 -45.65 -22.12
C TYR A 127 27.79 -47.07 -22.51
N SER A 128 26.52 -47.21 -22.91
CA SER A 128 26.05 -48.41 -23.61
C SER A 128 26.70 -48.43 -25.00
N ASN A 129 27.81 -49.15 -25.12
CA ASN A 129 28.49 -49.42 -26.38
C ASN A 129 28.04 -50.80 -26.88
N GLY A 130 26.74 -50.94 -27.14
CA GLY A 130 26.14 -52.18 -27.63
C GLY A 130 25.23 -51.87 -28.82
N PRO A 131 25.21 -52.72 -29.86
CA PRO A 131 24.21 -52.59 -30.91
C PRO A 131 22.83 -52.63 -30.27
N GLN A 132 21.98 -51.67 -30.60
CA GLN A 132 20.60 -51.60 -30.16
C GLN A 132 19.89 -52.87 -30.66
N GLY A 133 19.80 -53.87 -29.79
CA GLY A 133 19.02 -55.08 -30.04
C GLY A 133 17.54 -54.72 -30.21
N PRO A 134 16.75 -55.57 -30.88
CA PRO A 134 15.35 -55.28 -31.16
C PRO A 134 14.61 -54.97 -29.86
N VAL A 135 13.97 -53.81 -29.84
CA VAL A 135 13.18 -53.25 -28.73
C VAL A 135 12.10 -54.25 -28.29
N GLY A 136 12.40 -55.03 -27.28
CA GLY A 136 11.46 -56.01 -26.76
C GLY A 136 12.05 -56.72 -25.57
N ARG A 137 11.60 -56.35 -24.39
CA ARG A 137 12.09 -56.80 -23.08
C ARG A 137 13.46 -56.24 -22.74
N GLN A 138 13.46 -55.11 -22.02
CA GLN A 138 13.95 -55.06 -20.64
C GLN A 138 13.90 -53.60 -20.17
N THR A 139 13.24 -53.39 -19.02
CA THR A 139 13.37 -52.22 -18.12
C THR A 139 12.61 -50.91 -18.38
N ASP A 140 11.51 -50.91 -19.13
CA ASP A 140 10.49 -49.86 -18.97
C ASP A 140 9.39 -50.33 -18.01
N ILE A 141 9.63 -50.20 -16.70
CA ILE A 141 8.63 -50.49 -15.64
C ILE A 141 7.35 -49.65 -15.83
N GLY A 142 7.39 -48.59 -16.65
CA GLY A 142 6.27 -47.69 -16.93
C GLY A 142 5.56 -47.89 -18.27
N ARG A 143 5.95 -48.85 -19.13
CA ARG A 143 5.28 -49.08 -20.43
C ARG A 143 4.83 -50.51 -20.57
N MET A 144 3.65 -50.81 -20.02
CA MET A 144 2.94 -52.04 -20.32
C MET A 144 2.52 -52.04 -21.79
N SER A 145 2.54 -53.22 -22.42
CA SER A 145 1.98 -53.39 -23.76
C SER A 145 0.47 -53.15 -23.74
N PRO A 146 -0.14 -52.76 -24.88
CA PRO A 146 -1.59 -52.55 -24.96
C PRO A 146 -2.43 -53.75 -24.50
N ASP A 147 -1.93 -54.97 -24.67
CA ASP A 147 -2.60 -56.20 -24.24
C ASP A 147 -2.47 -56.43 -22.72
N GLU A 148 -1.31 -56.14 -22.13
CA GLU A 148 -1.14 -56.17 -20.67
C GLU A 148 -2.02 -55.13 -19.98
N LEU A 149 -2.09 -53.90 -20.53
CA LEU A 149 -2.99 -52.86 -20.02
C LEU A 149 -4.46 -53.31 -20.06
N ARG A 150 -4.87 -54.03 -21.10
CA ARG A 150 -6.23 -54.57 -21.23
C ARG A 150 -6.51 -55.69 -20.24
N ALA A 151 -5.52 -56.51 -19.91
CA ALA A 151 -5.65 -57.55 -18.89
C ALA A 151 -5.81 -56.98 -17.47
N PHE A 152 -5.26 -55.80 -17.20
CA PHE A 152 -5.43 -55.09 -15.92
C PHE A 152 -6.68 -54.19 -15.86
N ALA A 153 -7.32 -53.89 -16.99
CA ALA A 153 -8.54 -53.10 -17.02
C ALA A 153 -9.71 -53.95 -16.48
N LYS A 154 -10.16 -53.65 -15.26
CA LYS A 154 -11.44 -54.15 -14.74
C LYS A 154 -12.60 -53.46 -15.46
N ASP A 155 -13.67 -54.19 -15.77
CA ASP A 155 -14.94 -53.67 -16.35
C ASP A 155 -15.76 -52.79 -15.39
N ASP A 156 -15.14 -52.24 -14.36
CA ASP A 156 -15.80 -51.34 -13.42
C ASP A 156 -15.92 -49.96 -14.09
N LYS A 157 -17.16 -49.57 -14.40
CA LYS A 157 -17.47 -48.20 -14.83
C LYS A 157 -16.88 -47.25 -13.77
N PRO A 158 -16.01 -46.30 -14.15
CA PRO A 158 -15.53 -45.31 -13.20
C PRO A 158 -16.71 -44.39 -12.88
N GLU A 159 -17.49 -44.75 -11.87
CA GLU A 159 -18.32 -43.78 -11.18
C GLU A 159 -17.32 -42.79 -10.58
N LEU A 160 -17.34 -41.54 -11.06
CA LEU A 160 -16.64 -40.46 -10.40
C LEU A 160 -17.08 -40.52 -8.94
N GLN A 161 -16.15 -40.86 -8.04
CA GLN A 161 -16.39 -40.71 -6.62
C GLN A 161 -16.64 -39.22 -6.41
N GLY A 162 -17.93 -38.87 -6.37
CA GLY A 162 -18.40 -37.51 -6.23
C GLY A 162 -17.88 -36.99 -4.92
N ASN A 163 -16.71 -36.35 -4.97
CA ASN A 163 -15.99 -35.76 -3.86
C ASN A 163 -16.75 -34.54 -3.27
N GLY A 164 -18.06 -34.43 -3.54
CA GLY A 164 -18.93 -33.35 -3.08
C GLY A 164 -18.54 -31.97 -3.63
N LEU A 165 -17.55 -31.91 -4.53
CA LEU A 165 -17.08 -30.68 -5.16
C LEU A 165 -17.75 -30.44 -6.52
N ASP A 166 -18.79 -31.21 -6.83
CA ASP A 166 -19.61 -30.98 -8.00
C ASP A 166 -20.31 -29.62 -7.91
N ARG A 167 -20.09 -28.84 -8.95
CA ARG A 167 -20.63 -27.50 -9.14
C ARG A 167 -21.57 -27.53 -10.34
N ARG A 168 -22.71 -26.84 -10.24
CA ARG A 168 -23.69 -26.74 -11.34
C ARG A 168 -23.18 -25.87 -12.48
N TYR A 169 -22.44 -24.82 -12.14
CA TYR A 169 -21.77 -23.93 -13.09
C TYR A 169 -20.35 -23.62 -12.61
N LEU A 170 -19.46 -23.23 -13.52
CA LEU A 170 -18.08 -22.89 -13.19
C LEU A 170 -17.96 -21.66 -12.27
N SER A 171 -18.97 -20.80 -12.33
CA SER A 171 -19.12 -19.57 -11.55
C SER A 171 -19.67 -19.80 -10.13
N ASP A 172 -20.30 -20.94 -9.89
CA ASP A 172 -20.90 -21.25 -8.59
C ASP A 172 -19.91 -22.02 -7.70
N PRO A 173 -19.85 -21.73 -6.39
CA PRO A 173 -19.07 -22.53 -5.48
C PRO A 173 -19.62 -23.97 -5.41
N PRO A 174 -18.76 -24.97 -5.19
CA PRO A 174 -19.18 -26.36 -5.06
C PRO A 174 -20.23 -26.52 -3.94
N GLY A 175 -21.22 -27.38 -4.15
CA GLY A 175 -22.43 -27.45 -3.31
C GLY A 175 -22.17 -27.81 -1.85
N THR A 176 -21.06 -28.49 -1.53
CA THR A 176 -20.64 -28.76 -0.15
C THR A 176 -20.24 -27.51 0.63
N LEU A 177 -19.73 -26.47 -0.05
CA LEU A 177 -19.32 -25.22 0.60
C LEU A 177 -20.51 -24.30 0.92
N LEU A 178 -21.69 -24.57 0.37
CA LEU A 178 -22.93 -23.88 0.73
C LEU A 178 -23.52 -24.37 2.06
N LYS A 179 -22.96 -25.42 2.67
CA LYS A 179 -23.40 -25.94 3.98
C LYS A 179 -22.52 -25.34 5.07
N ALA A 180 -23.13 -24.83 6.14
CA ALA A 180 -22.35 -24.40 7.30
C ALA A 180 -21.59 -25.59 7.91
N GLN A 181 -20.38 -25.33 8.41
CA GLN A 181 -19.63 -26.31 9.20
C GLN A 181 -20.51 -26.81 10.36
N GLY A 182 -20.79 -28.12 10.38
CA GLY A 182 -21.65 -28.74 11.40
C GLY A 182 -23.16 -28.74 11.09
N GLY A 183 -23.59 -28.43 9.87
CA GLY A 183 -25.01 -28.55 9.45
C GLY A 183 -25.92 -27.43 9.97
N GLY A 184 -25.35 -26.36 10.53
CA GLY A 184 -26.09 -25.18 10.94
C GLY A 184 -26.72 -24.43 9.75
N ARG A 185 -27.80 -23.69 10.01
CA ARG A 185 -28.36 -22.77 9.03
C ARG A 185 -27.41 -21.57 8.87
N LEU A 186 -26.91 -21.32 7.66
CA LEU A 186 -26.21 -20.07 7.35
C LEU A 186 -27.20 -18.91 7.49
N LYS A 187 -26.97 -18.04 8.47
CA LYS A 187 -27.66 -16.75 8.53
C LYS A 187 -26.97 -15.83 7.53
N ALA A 188 -27.73 -15.22 6.62
CA ALA A 188 -27.20 -14.15 5.79
C ALA A 188 -26.64 -13.08 6.75
N SER A 189 -25.33 -12.83 6.68
CA SER A 189 -24.73 -11.68 7.35
C SER A 189 -25.28 -10.46 6.64
N ALA A 190 -26.32 -9.85 7.21
CA ALA A 190 -26.77 -8.54 6.78
C ALA A 190 -25.68 -7.54 7.14
N ASP A 191 -25.22 -6.78 6.16
CA ASP A 191 -24.34 -5.65 6.42
C ASP A 191 -25.03 -4.72 7.42
N PRO A 192 -24.31 -4.20 8.43
CA PRO A 192 -24.92 -3.30 9.41
C PRO A 192 -25.41 -2.05 8.69
N ILE A 193 -26.73 -1.87 8.63
CA ILE A 193 -27.34 -0.66 8.09
C ILE A 193 -26.93 0.50 9.02
N PRO A 194 -26.17 1.49 8.53
CA PRO A 194 -25.78 2.62 9.38
C PRO A 194 -27.04 3.37 9.82
N SER A 195 -27.18 3.57 11.13
CA SER A 195 -28.28 4.35 11.69
C SER A 195 -27.92 5.84 11.72
N GLY A 196 -28.48 6.59 10.78
CA GLY A 196 -28.28 8.04 10.64
C GLY A 196 -27.40 8.42 9.45
N ASP A 197 -27.13 9.72 9.33
CA ASP A 197 -26.39 10.32 8.22
C ASP A 197 -24.90 9.88 8.28
N PRO A 198 -24.38 9.15 7.27
CA PRO A 198 -23.05 8.53 7.33
C PRO A 198 -21.90 9.55 7.36
N ASP A 199 -22.14 10.78 6.91
CA ASP A 199 -21.16 11.87 6.88
C ASP A 199 -21.14 12.72 8.17
N SER A 200 -21.95 12.35 9.17
CA SER A 200 -22.01 13.08 10.44
C SER A 200 -20.91 12.64 11.41
N PRO A 201 -20.16 13.57 12.04
CA PRO A 201 -19.10 13.23 13.00
C PRO A 201 -19.59 12.44 14.22
N SER A 202 -20.85 12.65 14.60
CA SER A 202 -21.48 11.97 15.73
C SER A 202 -21.80 10.50 15.44
N ALA A 203 -22.13 10.14 14.19
CA ALA A 203 -22.30 8.76 13.77
C ALA A 203 -20.98 7.97 13.88
N TYR A 204 -19.86 8.59 13.47
CA TYR A 204 -18.53 7.99 13.57
C TYR A 204 -18.12 7.69 15.01
N LEU A 205 -18.33 8.64 15.92
CA LEU A 205 -18.01 8.47 17.35
C LEU A 205 -18.81 7.33 17.99
N ARG A 206 -20.10 7.22 17.65
CA ARG A 206 -20.97 6.14 18.14
C ARG A 206 -20.52 4.78 17.60
N GLN A 207 -20.10 4.71 16.35
CA GLN A 207 -19.58 3.48 15.73
C GLN A 207 -18.25 3.03 16.36
N GLN A 208 -17.37 3.96 16.73
CA GLN A 208 -16.16 3.63 17.48
C GLN A 208 -16.47 3.07 18.87
N GLN A 209 -17.45 3.64 19.57
CA GLN A 209 -17.85 3.17 20.89
C GLN A 209 -18.46 1.76 20.87
N SER A 210 -19.21 1.39 19.82
CA SER A 210 -19.79 0.05 19.70
C SER A 210 -18.80 -1.06 19.33
N ARG A 211 -17.57 -0.70 18.93
CA ARG A 211 -16.52 -1.63 18.51
C ARG A 211 -15.56 -2.03 19.64
N GLN A 212 -15.59 -1.32 20.76
CA GLN A 212 -14.88 -1.67 22.00
C GLN A 212 -15.76 -2.62 22.81
#